data_AF-A0A6N8BAI3-F1
#
_entry.id   AF-A0A6N8BAI3-F1
#
_cell.length_a   1.000
_cell.length_b   1.000
_cell.length_c   1.000
_cell.angle_alpha   90.00
_cell.angle_beta   90.00
_cell.angle_gamma   90.00
#
_symmetry.space_group_name_H-M   'P 1'
#
loop_
_entity.id
_entity.type
_entity.pdbx_description
1 polymer ?
#
loop_
_entity_poly.entity_id
_entity_poly.type
_entity_poly.pdbx_seq_one_letter_code
_entity_poly.pdbx_strand_id
1 'polypeptide(L)'
;MSEEKKETMKTTQYQTNYEPLDRMYPDVYYRCYPYVKQACEMYDNPDNPGFYPYPTRVAVEQMTEYVFQRVDAGDYTQSMDRQYYGGGILRPLIGILVIRELLRRRGPYYYY
;
A
#
# COMPACT_ATOMS: atom_id res chain seq x y z
N MET A 1 28.40 10.26 49.93
CA MET A 1 27.71 10.74 48.71
C MET A 1 28.10 9.79 47.59
N SER A 2 27.35 8.69 47.49
CA SER A 2 27.72 7.47 46.76
C SER A 2 27.40 7.58 45.28
N GLU A 3 28.36 7.11 44.48
CA GLU A 3 28.37 6.94 43.00
C GLU A 3 27.12 6.25 42.43
N GLU A 4 26.36 5.56 43.28
CA GLU A 4 25.11 4.84 42.98
C GLU A 4 23.96 5.75 42.47
N LYS A 5 24.00 7.05 42.81
CA LYS A 5 23.05 8.04 42.23
C LYS A 5 23.43 8.51 40.82
N LYS A 6 24.66 8.26 40.34
CA LYS A 6 25.09 8.67 39.00
C LYS A 6 24.73 7.64 37.94
N GLU A 7 24.59 6.37 38.31
CA GLU A 7 24.23 5.30 37.38
C GLU A 7 22.72 5.27 37.10
N THR A 8 21.91 5.59 38.10
CA THR A 8 20.45 5.75 37.97
C THR A 8 20.01 6.99 37.19
N MET A 9 20.91 7.94 36.89
CA MET A 9 20.63 9.09 36.02
C MET A 9 21.06 8.89 34.56
N LYS A 10 21.77 7.79 34.24
CA LYS A 10 22.13 7.44 32.84
C LYS A 10 21.06 6.64 32.11
N THR A 11 19.95 6.33 32.76
CA THR A 11 18.73 5.81 32.11
C THR A 11 17.74 6.95 31.84
N THR A 12 18.25 8.15 31.58
CA THR A 12 17.49 9.23 30.96
C THR A 12 17.15 8.78 29.54
N GLN A 13 16.02 8.09 29.45
CA GLN A 13 15.04 8.22 28.38
C GLN A 13 15.65 8.28 26.97
N TYR A 14 16.03 7.12 26.44
CA TYR A 14 15.67 6.87 25.04
C TYR A 14 14.14 6.85 25.02
N GLN A 15 13.53 8.03 24.95
CA GLN A 15 12.16 8.16 24.50
C GLN A 15 12.21 7.73 23.04
N THR A 16 12.11 6.42 22.86
CA THR A 16 12.07 5.80 21.56
C THR A 16 10.83 6.32 20.88
N ASN A 17 11.05 7.22 19.92
CA ASN A 17 10.04 7.68 18.98
C ASN A 17 9.64 6.51 18.08
N TYR A 18 8.97 5.52 18.67
CA TYR A 18 8.38 4.41 17.93
C TYR A 18 7.10 4.93 17.27
N GLU A 19 7.04 4.85 15.95
CA GLU A 19 5.81 4.99 15.20
C GLU A 19 5.39 3.63 14.64
N PRO A 20 4.07 3.34 14.60
CA PRO A 20 3.56 2.16 13.90
C PRO A 20 3.99 2.16 12.42
N LEU A 21 4.43 1.00 11.91
CA LEU A 21 4.94 0.87 10.53
C LEU A 21 3.92 1.26 9.46
N ASP A 22 2.62 1.08 9.72
CA ASP A 22 1.57 1.54 8.82
C ASP A 22 1.65 3.05 8.62
N ARG A 23 1.88 3.83 9.68
CA ARG A 23 2.01 5.30 9.59
C ARG A 23 3.23 5.77 8.80
N MET A 24 4.21 4.91 8.60
CA MET A 24 5.42 5.21 7.82
C MET A 24 5.22 5.09 6.31
N TYR A 25 4.06 4.63 5.84
CA TYR A 25 3.78 4.61 4.41
C TYR A 25 3.74 6.03 3.83
N PRO A 26 4.27 6.24 2.61
CA PRO A 26 4.19 7.54 1.95
C PRO A 26 2.74 7.86 1.56
N ASP A 27 2.39 9.14 1.44
CA ASP A 27 1.03 9.62 1.13
C ASP A 27 0.42 8.96 -0.12
N VAL A 28 1.25 8.71 -1.13
CA VAL A 28 0.83 8.03 -2.37
C VAL A 28 0.21 6.65 -2.11
N TYR A 29 0.67 5.93 -1.08
CA TYR A 29 0.08 4.66 -0.67
C TYR A 29 -1.34 4.87 -0.17
N TYR A 30 -1.54 5.81 0.76
CA TYR A 30 -2.87 6.11 1.31
C TYR A 30 -3.85 6.63 0.26
N ARG A 31 -3.33 7.33 -0.75
CA ARG A 31 -4.12 7.78 -1.90
C ARG A 31 -4.54 6.61 -2.80
N CYS A 32 -3.63 5.70 -3.13
CA CYS A 32 -3.88 4.61 -4.09
C CYS A 32 -4.61 3.41 -3.47
N TYR A 33 -4.24 3.03 -2.24
CA TYR A 33 -4.64 1.75 -1.64
C TYR A 33 -6.16 1.58 -1.47
N PRO A 34 -6.97 2.61 -1.14
CA PRO A 34 -8.42 2.47 -1.11
C PRO A 34 -9.01 2.02 -2.46
N TYR A 35 -8.52 2.58 -3.57
CA TYR A 35 -8.95 2.20 -4.91
C TYR A 35 -8.48 0.80 -5.30
N VAL A 36 -7.25 0.44 -4.91
CA VAL A 36 -6.72 -0.93 -5.09
C VAL A 36 -7.61 -1.94 -4.37
N LYS A 37 -7.92 -1.69 -3.09
CA LYS A 37 -8.77 -2.58 -2.29
C LYS A 37 -10.14 -2.75 -2.91
N GLN A 38 -10.78 -1.66 -3.31
CA GLN A 38 -12.09 -1.69 -3.98
C GLN A 38 -12.03 -2.45 -5.31
N ALA A 39 -11.00 -2.24 -6.13
CA ALA A 39 -10.84 -2.97 -7.38
C ALA A 39 -10.66 -4.48 -7.14
N CYS A 40 -9.81 -4.87 -6.18
CA CYS A 40 -9.68 -6.27 -5.81
C CYS A 40 -11.01 -6.87 -5.31
N GLU A 41 -11.84 -6.13 -4.55
CA GLU A 41 -13.18 -6.61 -4.14
C GLU A 41 -14.11 -6.85 -5.33
N MET A 42 -14.03 -6.00 -6.34
CA MET A 42 -14.90 -6.10 -7.52
C MET A 42 -14.44 -7.18 -8.51
N TYR A 43 -13.14 -7.29 -8.76
CA TYR A 43 -12.60 -8.17 -9.80
C TYR A 43 -12.22 -9.57 -9.30
N ASP A 44 -11.78 -9.71 -8.05
CA ASP A 44 -11.28 -10.97 -7.47
C ASP A 44 -12.43 -11.85 -6.95
N ASN A 45 -13.28 -12.33 -7.86
CA ASN A 45 -14.42 -13.18 -7.54
C ASN A 45 -14.55 -14.39 -8.51
N PRO A 46 -15.27 -15.46 -8.13
CA PRO A 46 -15.39 -16.68 -8.94
C PRO A 46 -16.10 -16.48 -10.29
N ASP A 47 -16.97 -15.48 -10.42
CA ASP A 47 -17.74 -15.21 -11.63
C ASP A 47 -16.93 -14.42 -12.68
N ASN A 48 -15.72 -13.97 -12.33
CA ASN A 48 -14.82 -13.26 -13.22
C ASN A 48 -13.80 -14.23 -13.87
N PRO A 49 -13.98 -14.64 -15.14
CA PRO A 49 -13.06 -15.58 -15.80
C PRO A 49 -11.66 -15.00 -16.03
N GLY A 50 -11.48 -13.67 -15.94
CA GLY A 50 -10.17 -13.04 -16.01
C GLY A 50 -9.33 -13.21 -14.73
N PHE A 51 -9.99 -13.55 -13.62
CA PHE A 51 -9.41 -13.68 -12.29
C PHE A 51 -9.58 -15.08 -11.68
N TYR A 52 -10.56 -15.87 -12.12
CA TYR A 52 -10.80 -17.23 -11.63
C TYR A 52 -10.45 -18.30 -12.69
N PRO A 53 -9.78 -19.41 -12.33
CA PRO A 53 -9.24 -19.76 -11.00
C PRO A 53 -7.99 -18.94 -10.62
N TYR A 54 -7.27 -18.41 -11.61
CA TYR A 54 -6.09 -17.55 -11.41
C TYR A 54 -6.14 -16.35 -12.35
N PRO A 55 -5.61 -15.19 -11.93
CA PRO A 55 -5.63 -14.01 -12.77
C PRO A 55 -4.69 -14.14 -13.96
N THR A 56 -5.17 -13.71 -15.12
CA THR A 56 -4.29 -13.52 -16.29
C THR A 56 -3.50 -12.23 -16.16
N ARG A 57 -2.30 -12.20 -16.76
CA ARG A 57 -1.48 -10.98 -16.79
C ARG A 57 -2.24 -9.77 -17.36
N VAL A 58 -2.97 -9.99 -18.45
CA VAL A 58 -3.77 -8.94 -19.11
C VAL A 58 -4.86 -8.41 -18.19
N ALA A 59 -5.55 -9.29 -17.45
CA ALA A 59 -6.59 -8.87 -16.51
C ALA A 59 -6.01 -8.03 -15.35
N VAL A 60 -4.82 -8.38 -14.85
CA VAL A 60 -4.11 -7.59 -13.84
C VAL A 60 -3.67 -6.22 -14.38
N GLU A 61 -3.16 -6.17 -15.60
CA GLU A 61 -2.76 -4.92 -16.27
C GLU A 61 -3.98 -4.01 -16.50
N GLN A 62 -5.12 -4.56 -16.91
CA GLN A 62 -6.38 -3.83 -17.07
C GLN A 62 -6.92 -3.31 -15.73
N MET A 63 -6.86 -4.13 -14.67
CA MET A 63 -7.26 -3.70 -13.33
C MET A 63 -6.34 -2.60 -12.79
N THR A 64 -5.03 -2.70 -13.06
CA THR A 64 -4.05 -1.66 -12.72
C THR A 64 -4.39 -0.34 -13.42
N GLU A 65 -4.74 -0.40 -14.70
CA GLU A 65 -5.15 0.76 -15.49
C GLU A 65 -6.44 1.39 -14.95
N TYR A 66 -7.43 0.56 -14.63
CA TYR A 66 -8.68 1.01 -14.00
C TYR A 66 -8.43 1.77 -12.69
N VAL A 67 -7.55 1.24 -11.82
CA VAL A 67 -7.20 1.92 -10.56
C VAL A 67 -6.45 3.23 -10.84
N PHE A 68 -5.48 3.22 -11.77
CA PHE A 68 -4.73 4.41 -12.16
C PHE A 68 -5.66 5.55 -12.61
N GLN A 69 -6.63 5.26 -13.47
CA GLN A 69 -7.60 6.25 -13.95
C GLN A 69 -8.46 6.82 -12.83
N ARG A 70 -8.85 6.02 -11.84
CA ARG A 70 -9.65 6.50 -10.70
C ARG A 70 -8.82 7.33 -9.72
N VAL A 71 -7.56 6.98 -9.52
CA VAL A 71 -6.63 7.79 -8.72
C VAL A 71 -6.37 9.13 -9.39
N ASP A 72 -6.09 9.16 -10.70
CA ASP A 72 -5.84 10.40 -11.44
C ASP A 72 -7.11 11.27 -11.58
N ALA A 73 -8.29 10.66 -11.73
CA ALA A 73 -9.56 11.41 -11.77
C ALA A 73 -10.02 11.93 -10.40
N GLY A 74 -9.66 11.24 -9.31
CA GLY A 74 -10.02 11.67 -7.95
C GLY A 74 -9.16 12.82 -7.41
N ASP A 75 -8.01 13.09 -8.04
CA ASP A 75 -7.01 14.05 -7.59
C ASP A 75 -7.11 15.37 -8.36
N TYR A 76 -8.17 16.15 -8.09
CA TYR A 76 -8.43 17.43 -8.76
C TYR A 76 -7.47 18.57 -8.35
N THR A 77 -6.63 18.39 -7.32
CA THR A 77 -6.01 19.51 -6.59
C THR A 77 -4.49 19.63 -6.63
N GLN A 78 -3.73 18.71 -7.24
CA GLN A 78 -2.27 18.76 -7.12
C GLN A 78 -1.53 18.71 -8.47
N SER A 79 -1.38 19.89 -9.07
CA SER A 79 -0.58 20.13 -10.27
C SER A 79 0.92 19.84 -10.11
N MET A 80 1.45 19.77 -8.87
CA MET A 80 2.85 19.38 -8.61
C MET A 80 3.08 17.85 -8.59
N ASP A 81 2.13 17.06 -8.10
CA ASP A 81 2.27 15.59 -8.06
C ASP A 81 2.18 14.96 -9.45
N ARG A 82 1.50 15.62 -10.40
CA ARG A 82 1.46 15.21 -11.80
C ARG A 82 2.84 15.18 -12.47
N GLN A 83 3.77 16.03 -12.05
CA GLN A 83 5.13 16.02 -12.61
C GLN A 83 6.02 14.95 -11.95
N TYR A 84 5.83 14.67 -10.66
CA TYR A 84 6.67 13.72 -9.92
C TYR A 84 6.17 12.27 -10.01
N TYR A 85 4.85 12.06 -9.95
CA TYR A 85 4.20 10.74 -10.01
C TYR A 85 3.51 10.47 -11.35
N GLY A 86 3.06 11.52 -12.07
CA GLY A 86 2.41 11.38 -13.38
C GLY A 86 3.35 11.04 -14.54
N GLY A 87 4.67 11.02 -14.32
CA GLY A 87 5.68 10.72 -15.35
C GLY A 87 5.99 9.25 -15.61
N GLY A 88 5.41 8.29 -14.86
CA GLY A 88 5.49 6.87 -15.21
C GLY A 88 5.71 5.88 -14.06
N ILE A 89 5.93 6.33 -12.82
CA ILE A 89 6.13 5.41 -11.68
C ILE A 89 4.83 5.03 -10.95
N LEU A 90 3.77 5.84 -11.08
CA LEU A 90 2.51 5.61 -10.38
C LEU A 90 1.81 4.32 -10.86
N ARG A 91 1.76 4.10 -12.19
CA ARG A 91 1.14 2.90 -12.77
C ARG A 91 1.86 1.61 -12.34
N PRO A 92 3.21 1.49 -12.42
CA PRO A 92 3.94 0.38 -11.83
C PRO A 92 3.72 0.20 -10.32
N LEU A 93 3.69 1.30 -9.56
CA LEU A 93 3.42 1.25 -8.12
C LEU A 93 2.04 0.65 -7.83
N ILE A 94 1.01 1.12 -8.53
CA ILE A 94 -0.36 0.57 -8.41
C ILE A 94 -0.36 -0.91 -8.78
N GLY A 95 0.35 -1.31 -9.84
CA GLY A 95 0.47 -2.72 -10.23
C GLY A 95 1.07 -3.58 -9.12
N ILE A 96 2.12 -3.09 -8.42
CA ILE A 96 2.69 -3.78 -7.25
C ILE A 96 1.64 -3.90 -6.14
N LEU A 97 0.91 -2.83 -5.82
CA LEU A 97 -0.12 -2.84 -4.77
C LEU A 97 -1.26 -3.81 -5.09
N VAL A 98 -1.71 -3.83 -6.35
CA VAL A 98 -2.72 -4.76 -6.87
C VAL A 98 -2.27 -6.21 -6.65
N ILE A 99 -1.07 -6.56 -7.09
CA ILE A 99 -0.55 -7.93 -6.95
C ILE A 99 -0.46 -8.31 -5.47
N ARG A 100 0.07 -7.40 -4.63
CA ARG A 100 0.20 -7.65 -3.19
C ARG A 100 -1.15 -7.88 -2.51
N GLU A 101 -2.18 -7.12 -2.87
CA GLU A 101 -3.52 -7.28 -2.32
C GLU A 101 -4.19 -8.59 -2.79
N LEU A 102 -4.04 -8.96 -4.06
CA LEU A 102 -4.52 -10.25 -4.57
C LEU A 102 -3.83 -11.43 -3.86
N LEU A 103 -2.50 -11.35 -3.67
CA LEU A 103 -1.75 -12.35 -2.91
C LEU A 103 -2.21 -12.43 -1.45
N ARG A 104 -2.51 -11.29 -0.83
CA ARG A 104 -3.05 -11.26 0.55
C ARG A 104 -4.42 -11.94 0.64
N ARG A 105 -5.28 -11.77 -0.37
CA ARG A 105 -6.63 -12.35 -0.42
C ARG A 105 -6.64 -13.84 -0.72
N ARG A 106 -5.75 -14.27 -1.61
CA ARG A 106 -5.67 -15.66 -2.10
C ARG A 106 -4.61 -16.51 -1.40
N GLY A 107 -3.73 -15.87 -0.64
CA GLY A 107 -2.65 -16.53 0.08
C GLY A 107 -3.21 -17.50 1.11
N PRO A 108 -2.51 -18.62 1.36
CA PRO A 108 -2.91 -19.56 2.39
C PRO A 108 -2.94 -18.83 3.73
N TYR A 109 -4.09 -18.87 4.41
CA TYR A 109 -4.12 -18.68 5.86
C TYR A 109 -3.24 -19.80 6.42
N TYR A 110 -2.00 -19.49 6.77
CA TYR A 110 -1.19 -20.37 7.60
C TYR A 110 -1.94 -20.49 8.93
N TYR A 111 -2.78 -21.52 9.04
CA TYR A 111 -3.32 -21.99 10.29
C TYR A 111 -2.14 -22.46 11.13
N TYR A 112 -1.92 -21.78 12.25
CA TYR A 112 -1.12 -22.28 13.37
C TYR A 112 -1.86 -23.39 14.10
#